data_AF-A0A967N7W4-F1
#
_entry.id   AF-A0A967N7W4-F1
#
_cell.length_a   1.000
_cell.length_b   1.000
_cell.length_c   1.000
_cell.angle_alpha   90.00
_cell.angle_beta   90.00
_cell.angle_gamma   90.00
#
_symmetry.space_group_name_H-M   'P 1'
#
loop_
_entity.id
_entity.type
_entity.pdbx_description
1 polymer ?
#
loop_
_entity_poly.entity_id
_entity_poly.type
_entity_poly.pdbx_seq_one_letter_code
_entity_poly.pdbx_strand_id
1 'polypeptide(L)'
;MLQQTRVETVLGYYEPWLERFPTMESLADASPDEVLKAWEGLGYYRRARNLHRAARMIRERAGDLPDDVGRGGAASPDEGRRADESAGPGGHAAGRAGIPSTFQGLREL
;
A
#
# COMPACT_ATOMS: atom_id res chain seq x y z
N MET A 1 0.90 -11.97 5.70
CA MET A 1 1.15 -13.37 5.26
C MET A 1 -0.13 -14.08 4.82
N LEU A 2 -1.21 -14.06 5.62
CA LEU A 2 -2.46 -14.82 5.38
C LEU A 2 -3.32 -14.39 4.18
N GLN A 3 -3.01 -13.29 3.50
CA GLN A 3 -3.77 -12.91 2.30
C GLN A 3 -3.55 -13.95 1.20
N GLN A 4 -4.61 -14.63 0.77
CA GLN A 4 -4.58 -15.64 -0.30
C GLN A 4 -3.65 -16.84 -0.03
N THR A 5 -3.29 -17.11 1.23
CA THR A 5 -2.54 -18.32 1.63
C THR A 5 -3.27 -19.06 2.74
N ARG A 6 -3.19 -20.40 2.75
CA ARG A 6 -3.80 -21.23 3.81
C ARG A 6 -3.06 -21.04 5.14
N VAL A 7 -3.79 -21.12 6.25
CA VAL A 7 -3.24 -20.97 7.62
C VAL A 7 -2.13 -21.99 7.88
N GLU A 8 -2.36 -23.25 7.50
CA GLU A 8 -1.43 -24.38 7.64
C GLU A 8 -0.05 -24.08 7.02
N THR A 9 -0.04 -23.41 5.87
CA THR A 9 1.21 -23.03 5.19
C THR A 9 1.93 -21.90 5.93
N VAL A 10 1.22 -20.98 6.59
CA VAL A 10 1.81 -19.80 7.24
C VAL A 10 2.38 -20.12 8.62
N LEU A 11 1.84 -21.13 9.33
CA LEU A 11 2.29 -21.49 10.67
C LEU A 11 3.81 -21.72 10.75
N GLY A 12 4.40 -22.39 9.75
CA GLY A 12 5.84 -22.65 9.70
C GLY A 12 6.73 -21.44 9.36
N TYR A 13 6.14 -20.32 8.94
CA TYR A 13 6.90 -19.12 8.54
C TYR A 13 6.68 -17.93 9.47
N TYR A 14 5.54 -17.88 10.16
CA TYR A 14 5.19 -16.73 10.98
C TYR A 14 6.10 -16.59 12.20
N GLU A 15 6.36 -17.68 12.92
CA GLU A 15 7.25 -17.67 14.09
C GLU A 15 8.70 -17.28 13.72
N PRO A 16 9.39 -17.95 12.77
CA PRO A 16 10.74 -17.54 12.35
C PRO A 16 10.81 -16.12 11.81
N TRP A 17 9.73 -15.66 11.15
CA TRP A 17 9.65 -14.29 10.66
C TRP A 17 9.62 -13.27 11.80
N LEU A 18 8.81 -13.50 12.84
CA LEU A 18 8.75 -12.61 14.00
C LEU A 18 10.03 -12.66 14.84
N GLU A 19 10.67 -13.81 14.95
CA GLU A 19 11.97 -13.93 15.62
C GLU A 19 13.05 -13.11 14.88
N ARG A 20 13.03 -13.13 13.55
CA ARG A 20 14.00 -12.39 12.73
C ARG A 20 13.68 -10.90 12.60
N PHE A 21 12.40 -10.54 12.55
CA PHE A 21 11.93 -9.16 12.41
C PHE A 21 10.92 -8.83 13.53
N PRO A 22 11.38 -8.68 14.78
CA PRO A 22 10.50 -8.49 15.94
C PRO A 22 9.80 -7.13 15.94
N THR A 23 10.37 -6.12 15.26
CA THR A 23 9.80 -4.77 15.19
C THR A 23 9.72 -4.28 13.75
N MET A 24 8.89 -3.26 13.52
CA MET A 24 8.76 -2.67 12.18
C MET A 24 10.06 -2.01 11.71
N GLU A 25 10.84 -1.45 12.63
CA GLU A 25 12.17 -0.88 12.39
C GLU A 25 13.15 -1.98 11.96
N SER A 26 13.15 -3.12 12.65
CA SER A 26 14.01 -4.27 12.29
C SER A 26 13.73 -4.78 10.87
N LEU A 27 12.46 -4.74 10.45
CA LEU A 27 12.06 -5.08 9.09
C LEU A 27 12.45 -4.01 8.07
N ALA A 28 12.38 -2.74 8.46
CA ALA A 28 12.73 -1.60 7.60
C ALA A 28 14.24 -1.46 7.38
N ASP A 29 15.04 -1.83 8.38
CA ASP A 29 16.51 -1.77 8.34
C ASP A 29 17.12 -3.01 7.65
N ALA A 30 16.36 -4.09 7.49
CA ALA A 30 16.81 -5.31 6.82
C ALA A 30 17.09 -5.11 5.33
N SER A 31 18.00 -5.91 4.78
CA SER A 31 18.23 -5.90 3.32
C SER A 31 17.06 -6.56 2.55
N PRO A 32 16.80 -6.16 1.29
CA PRO A 32 15.78 -6.82 0.47
C PRO A 32 15.99 -8.33 0.33
N ASP A 33 17.24 -8.78 0.26
CA ASP A 33 17.58 -10.19 0.12
C ASP A 33 17.27 -11.00 1.38
N GLU A 34 17.51 -10.44 2.57
CA GLU A 34 17.13 -11.08 3.84
C GLU A 34 15.61 -11.23 3.97
N VAL A 35 14.87 -10.20 3.60
CA VAL A 35 13.40 -10.24 3.59
C VAL A 35 12.90 -11.30 2.61
N LEU A 36 13.47 -11.38 1.41
CA LEU A 36 13.09 -12.39 0.43
C LEU A 36 13.46 -13.80 0.88
N LYS A 37 14.61 -13.96 1.54
CA LYS A 37 15.06 -15.25 2.08
C LYS A 37 14.14 -15.75 3.18
N ALA A 38 13.71 -14.88 4.09
CA ALA A 38 12.75 -15.21 5.13
C ALA A 38 11.32 -15.48 4.59
N TRP A 39 11.04 -15.07 3.35
CA TRP A 39 9.76 -15.31 2.66
C TRP A 39 9.83 -16.46 1.64
N GLU A 40 10.99 -17.11 1.49
CA GLU A 40 11.20 -18.20 0.56
C GLU A 40 10.24 -19.36 0.86
N GLY A 41 9.51 -19.86 -0.15
CA GLY A 41 8.54 -20.95 0.04
C GLY A 41 7.09 -20.52 0.29
N LEU A 42 6.83 -19.28 0.75
CA LEU A 42 5.46 -18.74 0.85
C LEU A 42 4.86 -18.29 -0.49
N GLY A 43 5.72 -18.16 -1.52
CA GLY A 43 5.33 -17.69 -2.84
C GLY A 43 4.86 -16.22 -2.86
N TYR A 44 4.60 -15.73 -4.07
CA TYR A 44 4.14 -14.38 -4.33
C TYR A 44 5.02 -13.29 -3.65
N TYR A 45 6.32 -13.33 -3.96
CA TYR A 45 7.39 -12.47 -3.41
C TYR A 45 7.14 -10.96 -3.49
N ARG A 46 6.23 -10.52 -4.37
CA ARG A 46 5.80 -9.12 -4.42
C ARG A 46 5.21 -8.67 -3.09
N ARG A 47 4.51 -9.54 -2.35
CA ARG A 47 4.00 -9.22 -1.01
C ARG A 47 5.12 -8.90 -0.03
N ALA A 48 6.20 -9.69 -0.02
CA ALA A 48 7.37 -9.45 0.82
C ALA A 48 8.01 -8.08 0.50
N ARG A 49 8.19 -7.78 -0.79
CA ARG A 49 8.74 -6.49 -1.24
C ARG A 49 7.86 -5.32 -0.87
N ASN A 50 6.54 -5.44 -1.05
CA ASN A 50 5.58 -4.41 -0.68
C ASN A 50 5.57 -4.18 0.84
N LEU A 51 5.62 -5.25 1.63
CA LEU A 51 5.67 -5.17 3.09
C LEU A 51 6.95 -4.45 3.55
N HIS A 52 8.11 -4.83 3.02
CA HIS A 52 9.37 -4.19 3.34
C HIS A 52 9.37 -2.70 2.95
N ARG A 53 8.87 -2.38 1.75
CA ARG A 53 8.72 -0.99 1.31
C ARG A 53 7.80 -0.18 2.24
N ALA A 54 6.70 -0.77 2.69
CA ALA A 54 5.79 -0.14 3.65
C ALA A 54 6.47 0.11 5.00
N ALA A 55 7.23 -0.86 5.53
CA ALA A 55 7.99 -0.72 6.76
C ALA A 55 8.99 0.46 6.68
N ARG A 56 9.70 0.59 5.55
CA ARG A 56 10.62 1.72 5.31
C ARG A 56 9.90 3.07 5.26
N MET A 57 8.76 3.15 4.58
CA MET A 57 7.97 4.39 4.56
C MET A 57 7.45 4.78 5.95
N ILE A 58 7.02 3.80 6.75
CA ILE A 58 6.54 4.06 8.12
C ILE A 58 7.69 4.58 9.00
N ARG A 59 8.88 3.98 8.89
CA ARG A 59 10.08 4.44 9.57
C ARG A 59 10.46 5.87 9.16
N GLU A 60 10.41 6.19 7.86
CA GLU A 60 10.68 7.54 7.34
C GLU A 60 9.69 8.58 7.86
N ARG A 61 8.46 8.17 8.18
CA ARG A 61 7.41 9.00 8.79
C ARG A 61 7.44 8.98 10.34
N ALA A 62 8.54 8.52 10.94
CA ALA A 62 8.70 8.41 12.40
C ALA A 62 7.63 7.56 13.10
N GLY A 63 7.07 6.54 12.43
CA GLY A 63 6.09 5.64 13.03
C GLY A 63 4.64 6.09 12.94
N ASP A 64 4.34 7.18 12.22
CA ASP A 64 2.95 7.53 11.87
C ASP A 64 2.37 6.47 10.92
N LEU A 65 1.77 5.43 11.50
CA LEU A 65 0.70 4.73 10.79
C LEU A 65 -0.48 5.70 10.70
N PRO A 66 -1.14 5.80 9.54
CA PRO A 66 -2.39 6.52 9.48
C PRO A 66 -3.39 5.87 10.46
N ASP A 67 -3.66 6.53 11.58
CA ASP A 67 -4.67 6.13 12.58
C ASP A 67 -6.09 6.12 11.99
N ASP A 68 -6.25 6.67 10.78
CA ASP A 68 -7.50 6.79 10.08
C ASP A 68 -7.55 5.88 8.83
N VAL A 69 -7.83 4.59 9.05
CA VAL A 69 -8.39 3.71 8.00
C VAL A 69 -9.89 4.02 7.79
N GLY A 70 -10.47 4.95 8.57
CA GLY A 70 -11.89 5.30 8.58
C GLY A 70 -12.30 6.54 7.77
N ARG A 71 -11.38 7.31 7.20
CA ARG A 71 -11.73 8.58 6.53
C ARG A 71 -11.08 8.81 5.17
N GLY A 72 -11.12 7.78 4.33
CA GLY A 72 -11.03 7.91 2.87
C GLY A 72 -12.33 7.38 2.28
N GLY A 73 -13.32 8.28 2.13
CA GLY A 73 -14.68 7.92 1.75
C GLY A 73 -14.76 7.04 0.52
N ALA A 74 -15.62 6.03 0.62
CA ALA A 74 -16.51 5.66 -0.46
C ALA A 74 -17.34 6.89 -0.87
N ALA A 75 -16.71 7.88 -1.49
CA ALA A 75 -17.40 8.81 -2.36
C ALA A 75 -17.31 8.17 -3.75
N SER A 76 -18.19 7.20 -4.01
CA SER A 76 -18.57 6.86 -5.36
C SER A 76 -19.53 7.96 -5.81
N PRO A 77 -19.17 8.88 -6.73
CA PRO A 77 -20.15 9.75 -7.35
C PRO A 77 -20.70 8.99 -8.57
N ASP A 78 -21.58 8.02 -8.32
CA ASP A 78 -22.53 7.52 -9.33
C ASP A 78 -23.92 8.08 -9.02
N GLU A 79 -24.02 9.40 -8.96
CA GLU A 79 -25.32 10.07 -9.04
C GLU A 79 -25.12 11.41 -9.73
N GLY A 80 -25.57 11.48 -10.98
CA GLY A 80 -25.52 12.69 -11.81
C GLY A 80 -25.00 12.51 -13.23
N ARG A 81 -25.37 11.41 -13.92
CA ARG A 81 -25.24 11.36 -15.39
C ARG A 81 -26.55 11.84 -16.05
N ARG A 82 -26.45 13.01 -16.72
CA ARG A 82 -27.36 13.60 -17.75
C ARG A 82 -28.69 14.15 -17.21
N ALA A 83 -29.23 15.28 -17.67
CA ALA A 83 -29.03 16.18 -18.80
C ALA A 83 -29.12 17.64 -18.25
N ASP A 84 -28.67 18.72 -18.87
CA ASP A 84 -28.97 19.16 -20.22
C ASP A 84 -28.07 20.35 -20.59
N GLU A 85 -27.92 20.49 -21.88
CA GLU A 85 -27.25 21.49 -22.70
C GLU A 85 -27.54 22.96 -22.33
N SER A 86 -26.50 23.79 -22.21
CA SER A 86 -26.32 25.07 -22.96
C SER A 86 -25.43 26.11 -22.23
N ALA A 87 -24.67 26.85 -23.06
CA ALA A 87 -24.04 28.16 -22.83
C ALA A 87 -22.55 28.25 -22.39
N GLY A 88 -21.69 28.54 -23.37
CA GLY A 88 -20.85 29.77 -23.38
C GLY A 88 -19.45 29.73 -22.71
N PRO A 89 -18.37 30.13 -23.41
CA PRO A 89 -17.00 30.01 -22.91
C PRO A 89 -16.55 31.25 -22.11
N GLY A 90 -15.98 31.04 -20.92
CA GLY A 90 -15.39 32.09 -20.12
C GLY A 90 -14.42 31.48 -19.11
N GLY A 91 -13.12 31.75 -19.31
CA GLY A 91 -12.05 31.12 -18.54
C GLY A 91 -12.02 31.58 -17.08
N HIS A 92 -11.60 30.67 -16.21
CA HIS A 92 -10.71 31.00 -15.11
C HIS A 92 -9.81 29.81 -14.80
N ALA A 93 -8.51 30.09 -14.83
CA ALA A 93 -7.45 29.19 -14.45
C ALA A 93 -7.57 28.82 -12.97
N ALA A 94 -7.86 27.56 -12.68
CA ALA A 94 -7.69 26.97 -11.37
C ALA A 94 -6.48 26.04 -11.42
N GLY A 95 -5.48 26.35 -10.59
CA GLY A 95 -4.19 25.69 -10.54
C GLY A 95 -4.29 24.17 -10.41
N ARG A 96 -3.58 23.49 -11.30
CA ARG A 96 -3.35 22.04 -11.24
C ARG A 96 -2.47 21.78 -10.01
N ALA A 97 -3.07 21.49 -8.88
CA ALA A 97 -2.38 20.80 -7.79
C ALA A 97 -2.08 19.38 -8.28
N GLY A 98 -0.84 19.17 -8.72
CA GLY A 98 -0.36 17.87 -9.16
C GLY A 98 -0.52 16.86 -8.02
N ILE A 99 -1.32 15.84 -8.26
CA ILE A 99 -1.30 14.61 -7.45
C ILE A 99 0.13 14.06 -7.56
N PRO A 100 0.85 13.79 -6.45
CA PRO A 100 2.18 13.19 -6.54
C PRO A 100 2.07 11.85 -7.29
N SER A 101 2.90 11.72 -8.33
CA SER A 101 3.02 10.55 -9.19
C SER A 101 3.67 9.38 -8.44
N THR A 102 2.97 8.85 -7.44
CA THR A 102 3.40 7.67 -6.67
C THR A 102 2.28 6.64 -6.55
N PHE A 103 1.05 7.00 -6.91
CA PHE A 103 -0.13 6.12 -6.80
C PHE A 103 -0.61 5.49 -8.12
N GLN A 104 0.03 5.77 -9.26
CA GLN A 104 -0.43 5.24 -10.56
C GLN A 104 0.06 3.80 -10.87
N GLY A 105 0.96 3.22 -10.05
CA GLY A 105 1.53 1.89 -10.29
C GLY A 105 0.84 0.70 -9.59
N LEU A 106 -0.35 0.91 -8.99
CA LEU A 106 -0.97 -0.08 -8.10
C LEU A 106 -2.27 -0.71 -8.64
N ARG A 107 -2.51 -0.62 -9.96
CA ARG A 107 -3.72 -1.21 -10.56
C ARG A 107 -3.53 -2.17 -11.73
N GLU A 108 -2.32 -2.36 -12.24
CA GLU A 108 -2.05 -3.42 -13.22
C GLU A 108 -0.66 -3.99 -12.97
N LEU A 109 -0.53 -5.30 -13.22
CA LEU A 109 0.52 -6.22 -12.76
C LEU A 109 0.31 -6.69 -11.33
#